data_AF-A0A6M1R1W3-F1
#
_entry.id   AF-A0A6M1R1W3-F1
#
_cell.length_a   1.000
_cell.length_b   1.000
_cell.length_c   1.000
_cell.angle_alpha   90.00
_cell.angle_beta   90.00
_cell.angle_gamma   90.00
#
_symmetry.space_group_name_H-M   'P 1'
#
loop_
_entity.id
_entity.type
_entity.pdbx_description
1 polymer ?
#
loop_
_entity_poly.entity_id
_entity_poly.type
_entity_poly.pdbx_seq_one_letter_code
_entity_poly.pdbx_strand_id
1 'polypeptide(L)'
;MAGLALSSANTLANETDNNALIQSASECVNISARLDRLACFDEVFKTPVSGQPEAPVIVQKPEAWERAKQSESERNEDETGFALRYANRAEPKSGIWMTATALPDRNQKKNEMPILMFSCIDNISRVELILPTATSEGKAEVMASAGYSVTQRWLSDDTGNIMRAGRGIPAIDVMKALMSGQRAVLRSDLEAIGNLTFDTADLRESIKPMRQTCRW
;
A
#
# COMPACT_ATOMS: atom_id res chain seq x y z
N MET A 1 2.12 -11.99 -69.20
CA MET A 1 1.75 -13.21 -68.47
C MET A 1 2.84 -13.41 -67.41
N ALA A 2 2.69 -12.82 -66.23
CA ALA A 2 1.97 -13.35 -65.06
C ALA A 2 2.68 -14.57 -64.44
N GLY A 3 3.19 -14.41 -63.20
CA GLY A 3 3.55 -15.51 -62.31
C GLY A 3 4.75 -15.28 -61.40
N LEU A 4 4.60 -14.50 -60.33
CA LEU A 4 5.48 -14.55 -59.13
C LEU A 4 4.62 -15.08 -57.98
N ALA A 5 4.88 -16.31 -57.53
CA ALA A 5 4.26 -16.90 -56.36
C ALA A 5 5.12 -16.60 -55.13
N LEU A 6 4.57 -15.84 -54.18
CA LEU A 6 5.11 -15.69 -52.83
C LEU A 6 4.43 -16.74 -51.95
N SER A 7 5.21 -17.67 -51.42
CA SER A 7 4.75 -18.65 -50.43
C SER A 7 4.82 -18.01 -49.04
N SER A 8 3.68 -17.90 -48.36
CA SER A 8 3.58 -17.50 -46.95
C SER A 8 3.43 -18.76 -46.10
N ALA A 9 4.43 -19.06 -45.28
CA ALA A 9 4.31 -20.08 -44.23
C ALA A 9 5.07 -19.59 -43.00
N ASN A 10 4.35 -19.13 -41.96
CA ASN A 10 4.85 -19.04 -40.57
C ASN A 10 3.77 -18.61 -39.54
N THR A 11 2.55 -19.16 -39.60
CA THR A 11 1.50 -18.89 -38.58
C THR A 11 1.06 -20.12 -37.77
N LEU A 12 1.40 -21.35 -38.20
CA LEU A 12 0.90 -22.59 -37.57
C LEU A 12 1.71 -23.07 -36.35
N ALA A 13 2.96 -22.60 -36.18
CA ALA A 13 3.84 -23.06 -35.11
C ALA A 13 3.44 -22.51 -33.72
N ASN A 14 2.96 -21.27 -33.65
CA ASN A 14 2.66 -20.59 -32.38
C ASN A 14 1.33 -21.04 -31.73
N GLU A 15 0.33 -21.44 -32.52
CA GLU A 15 -0.95 -21.93 -31.99
C GLU A 15 -0.84 -23.35 -31.43
N THR A 16 -0.02 -24.19 -32.05
CA THR A 16 0.18 -25.59 -31.63
C THR A 16 0.88 -25.66 -30.28
N ASP A 17 1.87 -24.80 -30.04
CA ASP A 17 2.64 -24.74 -28.80
C ASP A 17 1.79 -24.23 -27.62
N ASN A 18 0.99 -23.18 -27.85
CA ASN A 18 0.06 -22.66 -26.85
C ASN A 18 -1.06 -23.66 -26.49
N ASN A 19 -1.59 -24.40 -27.47
CA ASN A 19 -2.59 -25.42 -27.20
C ASN A 19 -2.02 -26.60 -26.40
N ALA A 20 -0.78 -27.02 -26.68
CA ALA A 20 -0.10 -28.06 -25.90
C ALA A 20 0.18 -27.61 -24.45
N LEU A 21 0.54 -26.34 -24.27
CA LEU A 21 0.74 -25.74 -22.95
C LEU A 21 -0.58 -25.70 -22.15
N ILE A 22 -1.67 -25.22 -22.76
CA ILE A 22 -2.99 -25.18 -22.12
C ILE A 22 -3.48 -26.57 -21.75
N GLN A 23 -3.28 -27.55 -22.64
CA GLN A 23 -3.63 -28.94 -22.37
C GLN A 23 -2.87 -29.48 -21.16
N SER A 24 -1.55 -29.25 -21.09
CA SER A 24 -0.71 -29.67 -19.96
C SER A 24 -1.13 -28.99 -18.66
N ALA A 25 -1.49 -27.71 -18.69
CA ALA A 25 -1.98 -26.98 -17.52
C ALA A 25 -3.36 -27.49 -17.04
N SER A 26 -4.22 -27.96 -17.96
CA SER A 26 -5.55 -28.47 -17.63
C SER A 26 -5.49 -29.73 -16.77
N GLU A 27 -4.43 -30.54 -16.91
CA GLU A 27 -4.22 -31.76 -16.12
C GLU A 27 -4.01 -31.44 -14.63
N CYS A 28 -3.35 -30.32 -14.32
CA CYS A 28 -3.11 -29.88 -12.95
C CYS A 28 -4.41 -29.62 -12.17
N VAL A 29 -5.52 -29.27 -12.84
CA VAL A 29 -6.82 -28.98 -12.20
C VAL A 29 -7.36 -30.19 -11.43
N ASN A 30 -7.02 -31.41 -11.87
CA ASN A 30 -7.50 -32.65 -11.27
C ASN A 30 -6.74 -33.06 -10.00
N ILE A 31 -5.66 -32.34 -9.64
CA ILE A 31 -4.89 -32.60 -8.43
C ILE A 31 -5.64 -32.03 -7.22
N SER A 32 -6.01 -32.90 -6.27
CA SER A 32 -6.78 -32.53 -5.08
C SER A 32 -5.93 -31.82 -4.01
N ALA A 33 -4.68 -32.24 -3.85
CA ALA A 33 -3.76 -31.66 -2.90
C ALA A 33 -3.32 -30.26 -3.36
N ARG A 34 -3.57 -29.25 -2.53
CA ARG A 34 -3.35 -27.83 -2.89
C ARG A 34 -1.91 -27.53 -3.27
N LEU A 35 -0.95 -28.06 -2.53
CA LEU A 35 0.48 -27.79 -2.76
C LEU A 35 0.98 -28.52 -4.02
N ASP A 36 0.57 -29.76 -4.22
CA ASP A 36 0.96 -30.54 -5.41
C ASP A 36 0.36 -29.95 -6.69
N ARG A 37 -0.88 -29.44 -6.61
CA ARG A 37 -1.50 -28.72 -7.73
C ARG A 37 -0.73 -27.46 -8.09
N LEU A 38 -0.28 -26.70 -7.09
CA LEU A 38 0.54 -25.51 -7.33
C LEU A 38 1.87 -25.90 -7.98
N ALA A 39 2.55 -26.93 -7.45
CA ALA A 39 3.80 -27.43 -8.01
C ALA A 39 3.66 -27.88 -9.48
N CYS A 40 2.54 -28.53 -9.83
CA CYS A 40 2.23 -28.90 -11.22
C CYS A 40 2.14 -27.67 -12.13
N PHE A 41 1.44 -26.61 -11.71
CA PHE A 41 1.38 -25.38 -12.49
C PHE A 41 2.77 -24.74 -12.63
N ASP A 42 3.55 -24.71 -11.55
CA ASP A 42 4.90 -24.16 -11.58
C ASP A 42 5.82 -24.92 -12.55
N GLU A 43 5.66 -26.24 -12.66
CA GLU A 43 6.43 -27.05 -13.61
C GLU A 43 5.98 -26.83 -15.07
N VAL A 44 4.67 -26.71 -15.32
CA VAL A 44 4.11 -26.45 -16.65
C VAL A 44 4.51 -25.06 -17.16
N PHE A 45 4.38 -24.04 -16.32
CA PHE A 45 4.69 -22.65 -16.67
C PHE A 45 6.15 -22.26 -16.43
N LYS A 46 6.99 -23.20 -15.98
CA LYS A 46 8.42 -22.98 -15.66
C LYS A 46 8.61 -21.84 -14.65
N THR A 47 7.79 -21.81 -13.62
CA THR A 47 7.86 -20.89 -12.46
C THR A 47 8.24 -21.61 -11.15
N PRO A 48 9.25 -22.50 -11.10
CA PRO A 48 9.60 -23.19 -9.86
C PRO A 48 10.11 -22.18 -8.82
N VAL A 49 9.48 -22.18 -7.64
CA VAL A 49 9.89 -21.33 -6.49
C VAL A 49 11.21 -21.81 -5.88
N SER A 50 11.55 -23.09 -6.04
CA SER A 50 12.76 -23.69 -5.48
C SER A 50 13.94 -23.56 -6.46
N GLY A 51 15.01 -22.87 -6.05
CA GLY A 51 16.26 -22.81 -6.82
C GLY A 51 16.36 -21.68 -7.83
N GLN A 52 15.45 -20.70 -7.82
CA GLN A 52 15.76 -19.40 -8.39
C GLN A 52 16.98 -18.85 -7.61
N PRO A 53 18.07 -18.41 -8.27
CA PRO A 53 19.01 -17.53 -7.60
C PRO A 53 18.17 -16.41 -6.99
N GLU A 54 18.44 -16.02 -5.74
CA GLU A 54 17.95 -14.75 -5.23
C GLU A 54 18.47 -13.68 -6.19
N ALA A 55 17.67 -13.37 -7.22
CA ALA A 55 17.84 -12.16 -7.97
C ALA A 55 17.89 -11.08 -6.90
N PRO A 56 18.85 -10.14 -6.95
CA PRO A 56 18.91 -9.08 -5.96
C PRO A 56 17.51 -8.50 -5.88
N VAL A 57 16.85 -8.72 -4.73
CA VAL A 57 15.47 -8.29 -4.56
C VAL A 57 15.57 -6.78 -4.59
N ILE A 58 15.27 -6.20 -5.76
CA ILE A 58 14.99 -4.78 -5.84
C ILE A 58 13.68 -4.69 -5.08
N VAL A 59 13.78 -4.40 -3.77
CA VAL A 59 12.64 -4.17 -2.91
C VAL A 59 12.03 -2.87 -3.41
N GLN A 60 11.19 -2.98 -4.45
CA GLN A 60 10.38 -1.88 -4.91
C GLN A 60 9.52 -1.46 -3.74
N LYS A 61 9.58 -0.18 -3.40
CA LYS A 61 8.75 0.34 -2.32
C LYS A 61 7.29 0.22 -2.75
N PRO A 62 6.37 -0.13 -1.85
CA PRO A 62 4.97 -0.23 -2.21
C PRO A 62 4.45 1.12 -2.70
N GLU A 63 3.47 1.11 -3.60
CA GLU A 63 2.85 2.32 -4.16
C GLU A 63 2.38 3.31 -3.06
N ALA A 64 1.90 2.79 -1.91
CA ALA A 64 1.51 3.62 -0.77
C ALA A 64 2.67 4.37 -0.12
N TRP A 65 3.87 3.77 -0.10
CA TRP A 65 5.09 4.42 0.38
C TRP A 65 5.49 5.56 -0.57
N GLU A 66 5.52 5.28 -1.87
CA GLU A 66 5.87 6.27 -2.90
C GLU A 66 4.89 7.45 -2.87
N ARG A 67 3.58 7.17 -2.79
CA ARG A 67 2.53 8.19 -2.68
C ARG A 67 2.73 9.10 -1.48
N ALA A 68 3.03 8.53 -0.31
CA ALA A 68 3.24 9.32 0.90
C ALA A 68 4.49 10.20 0.80
N LYS A 69 5.58 9.65 0.26
CA LYS A 69 6.84 10.38 0.07
C LYS A 69 6.71 11.50 -0.96
N GLN A 70 6.03 11.24 -2.09
CA GLN A 70 5.75 12.24 -3.11
C GLN A 70 4.90 13.39 -2.54
N SER A 71 3.84 13.04 -1.81
CA SER A 71 2.93 14.02 -1.19
C SER A 71 3.66 14.99 -0.24
N GLU A 72 4.57 14.48 0.59
CA GLU A 72 5.36 15.32 1.49
C GLU A 72 6.54 16.04 0.79
N SER A 73 7.06 15.53 -0.33
CA SER A 73 8.08 16.24 -1.11
C SER A 73 7.51 17.42 -1.92
N GLU A 74 6.24 17.35 -2.29
CA GLU A 74 5.50 18.39 -3.01
C GLU A 74 4.73 19.32 -2.03
N ARG A 75 5.08 19.31 -0.75
CA ARG A 75 4.39 20.12 0.25
C ARG A 75 4.80 21.59 0.12
N ASN A 76 3.81 22.48 0.07
CA ASN A 76 4.05 23.92 0.10
C ASN A 76 4.42 24.39 1.51
N GLU A 77 5.13 25.51 1.61
CA GLU A 77 5.60 26.03 2.90
C GLU A 77 4.46 26.45 3.86
N ASP A 78 3.30 26.82 3.32
CA ASP A 78 2.11 27.23 4.06
C ASP A 78 1.24 26.04 4.52
N GLU A 79 1.47 24.84 3.98
CA GLU A 79 0.71 23.65 4.36
C GLU A 79 1.21 23.08 5.69
N THR A 80 0.40 23.25 6.74
CA THR A 80 0.61 22.64 8.06
C THR A 80 -0.30 21.41 8.26
N GLY A 81 0.02 20.55 9.24
CA GLY A 81 -0.77 19.35 9.53
C GLY A 81 -0.99 18.44 8.30
N PHE A 82 -2.23 18.00 8.10
CA PHE A 82 -2.61 17.09 7.02
C PHE A 82 -2.87 17.83 5.70
N ALA A 83 -2.04 17.56 4.68
CA ALA A 83 -2.18 18.12 3.33
C ALA A 83 -2.97 17.17 2.43
N LEU A 84 -3.97 17.69 1.70
CA LEU A 84 -4.87 16.91 0.85
C LEU A 84 -4.36 16.83 -0.59
N ARG A 85 -4.44 15.64 -1.19
CA ARG A 85 -4.06 15.35 -2.57
C ARG A 85 -5.08 14.43 -3.23
N TYR A 86 -5.11 14.45 -4.56
CA TYR A 86 -6.03 13.68 -5.39
C TYR A 86 -5.25 12.98 -6.50
N ALA A 87 -5.65 11.75 -6.85
CA ALA A 87 -5.16 11.08 -8.06
C ALA A 87 -5.63 11.86 -9.29
N ASN A 88 -6.91 12.23 -9.31
CA ASN A 88 -7.49 13.11 -10.30
C ASN A 88 -8.50 14.05 -9.61
N ARG A 89 -8.26 15.37 -9.67
CA ARG A 89 -9.17 16.37 -9.06
C ARG A 89 -10.56 16.39 -9.71
N ALA A 90 -10.66 16.08 -11.00
CA ALA A 90 -11.94 15.99 -11.71
C ALA A 90 -12.72 14.71 -11.35
N GLU A 91 -12.03 13.68 -10.88
CA GLU A 91 -12.61 12.40 -10.48
C GLU A 91 -12.08 11.94 -9.10
N PRO A 92 -12.53 12.54 -7.99
CA PRO A 92 -12.01 12.22 -6.66
C PRO A 92 -12.14 10.75 -6.23
N LYS A 93 -13.07 10.01 -6.84
CA LYS A 93 -13.27 8.57 -6.59
C LYS A 93 -12.11 7.71 -7.08
N SER A 94 -11.31 8.20 -8.02
CA SER A 94 -10.09 7.52 -8.49
C SER A 94 -9.04 7.37 -7.40
N GLY A 95 -9.06 8.25 -6.39
CA GLY A 95 -8.15 8.21 -5.26
C GLY A 95 -7.98 9.58 -4.62
N ILE A 96 -8.08 9.62 -3.31
CA ILE A 96 -7.83 10.82 -2.51
C ILE A 96 -7.04 10.42 -1.27
N TRP A 97 -6.03 11.20 -0.90
CA TRP A 97 -5.21 10.93 0.28
C TRP A 97 -4.79 12.22 0.97
N MET A 98 -4.43 12.08 2.24
CA MET A 98 -3.87 13.14 3.05
C MET A 98 -2.65 12.63 3.78
N THR A 99 -1.60 13.43 3.85
CA THR A 99 -0.37 13.09 4.58
C THR A 99 -0.03 14.15 5.61
N ALA A 100 0.57 13.71 6.71
CA ALA A 100 1.24 14.58 7.67
C ALA A 100 2.51 13.89 8.17
N THR A 101 3.63 14.61 8.14
CA THR A 101 4.87 14.16 8.78
C THR A 101 4.77 14.35 10.30
N ALA A 102 5.24 13.36 11.08
CA ALA A 102 5.28 13.47 12.54
C ALA A 102 6.14 14.67 12.97
N LEU A 103 5.71 15.37 14.03
CA LEU A 103 6.46 16.46 14.64
C LEU A 103 7.71 15.88 15.32
N PRO A 104 8.91 16.41 15.04
CA PRO A 104 10.14 15.96 15.70
C PRO A 104 10.09 16.30 17.20
N ASP A 105 10.50 15.36 18.06
CA ASP A 105 10.55 15.59 19.52
C ASP A 105 11.84 16.34 19.88
N ARG A 106 13.03 15.78 19.57
CA ARG A 106 14.35 16.39 19.79
C ARG A 106 15.40 15.83 18.82
N ASN A 107 16.21 16.69 18.21
CA ASN A 107 17.36 16.37 17.34
C ASN A 107 17.07 15.51 16.08
N GLN A 108 15.83 15.12 15.84
CA GLN A 108 15.41 14.41 14.64
C GLN A 108 15.14 15.39 13.50
N LYS A 109 15.57 15.06 12.29
CA LYS A 109 15.24 15.86 11.12
C LYS A 109 13.86 15.48 10.59
N LYS A 110 13.13 16.46 10.06
CA LYS A 110 11.78 16.23 9.48
C LYS A 110 11.76 15.11 8.43
N ASN A 111 12.82 14.97 7.62
CA ASN A 111 12.91 13.93 6.58
C ASN A 111 13.16 12.51 7.13
N GLU A 112 13.49 12.39 8.42
CA GLU A 112 13.66 11.13 9.15
C GLU A 112 12.41 10.77 9.95
N MET A 113 11.39 11.64 9.98
CA MET A 113 10.17 11.39 10.73
C MET A 113 9.20 10.52 9.93
N PRO A 114 8.47 9.60 10.59
CA PRO A 114 7.40 8.85 9.95
C PRO A 114 6.30 9.75 9.38
N ILE A 115 5.68 9.30 8.28
CA ILE A 115 4.58 9.99 7.63
C ILE A 115 3.29 9.22 7.89
N LEU A 116 2.29 9.88 8.44
CA LEU A 116 0.95 9.30 8.58
C LEU A 116 0.12 9.68 7.37
N MET A 117 -0.45 8.67 6.71
CA MET A 117 -1.28 8.82 5.52
C MET A 117 -2.68 8.28 5.78
N PHE A 118 -3.68 9.09 5.47
CA PHE A 118 -5.06 8.65 5.30
C PHE A 118 -5.35 8.57 3.81
N SER A 119 -6.04 7.52 3.37
CA SER A 119 -6.45 7.43 1.98
C SER A 119 -7.84 6.83 1.82
N CYS A 120 -8.50 7.21 0.74
CA CYS A 120 -9.69 6.58 0.22
C CYS A 120 -9.39 6.15 -1.23
N ILE A 121 -9.13 4.85 -1.41
CA ILE A 121 -8.79 4.25 -2.70
C ILE A 121 -9.71 3.06 -2.88
N ASP A 122 -10.31 2.94 -4.06
CA ASP A 122 -11.36 1.95 -4.36
C ASP A 122 -12.57 2.05 -3.41
N ASN A 123 -12.88 3.26 -2.95
CA ASN A 123 -13.90 3.54 -1.91
C ASN A 123 -13.62 2.87 -0.55
N ILE A 124 -12.37 2.52 -0.27
CA ILE A 124 -11.95 1.90 1.00
C ILE A 124 -11.04 2.85 1.76
N SER A 125 -11.45 3.22 2.97
CA SER A 125 -10.62 4.04 3.88
C SER A 125 -9.43 3.23 4.40
N ARG A 126 -8.25 3.85 4.43
CA ARG A 126 -7.00 3.23 4.89
C ARG A 126 -6.24 4.22 5.76
N VAL A 127 -5.61 3.72 6.82
CA VAL A 127 -4.64 4.47 7.64
C VAL A 127 -3.33 3.72 7.61
N GLU A 128 -2.28 4.41 7.17
CA GLU A 128 -0.97 3.84 6.90
C GLU A 128 0.09 4.77 7.50
N LEU A 129 0.99 4.22 8.32
CA LEU A 129 2.15 4.93 8.86
C LEU A 129 3.39 4.44 8.12
N ILE A 130 4.02 5.38 7.42
CA ILE A 130 5.18 5.13 6.58
C ILE A 130 6.42 5.39 7.42
N LEU A 131 7.18 4.33 7.67
CA LEU A 131 8.37 4.34 8.48
C LEU A 131 9.60 4.71 7.63
N PRO A 132 10.51 5.55 8.14
CA PRO A 132 11.76 5.93 7.45
C PRO A 132 12.68 4.73 7.26
N THR A 133 12.66 3.79 8.22
CA THR A 133 13.45 2.57 8.25
C THR A 133 12.50 1.39 8.42
N ALA A 134 12.77 0.30 7.71
CA ALA A 134 11.95 -0.90 7.79
C ALA A 134 12.03 -1.52 9.18
N THR A 135 10.91 -1.98 9.71
CA THR A 135 10.85 -2.83 10.90
C THR A 135 10.85 -4.30 10.51
N SER A 136 11.47 -5.15 11.34
CA SER A 136 11.34 -6.61 11.27
C SER A 136 10.05 -7.13 11.92
N GLU A 137 9.34 -6.30 12.67
CA GLU A 137 8.12 -6.69 13.36
C GLU A 137 6.93 -6.72 12.40
N GLY A 138 6.27 -7.88 12.28
CA GLY A 138 5.12 -8.04 11.39
C GLY A 138 3.83 -7.37 11.90
N LYS A 139 3.80 -6.96 13.18
CA LYS A 139 2.63 -6.36 13.82
C LYS A 139 3.03 -5.57 15.07
N ALA A 140 2.22 -4.59 15.46
CA ALA A 140 2.38 -3.88 16.72
C ALA A 140 1.01 -3.48 17.29
N GLU A 141 0.89 -3.39 18.60
CA GLU A 141 -0.25 -2.74 19.24
C GLU A 141 -0.02 -1.22 19.23
N VAL A 142 -0.95 -0.47 18.65
CA VAL A 142 -0.83 0.98 18.47
C VAL A 142 -2.04 1.66 19.07
N MET A 143 -1.80 2.59 19.99
CA MET A 143 -2.79 3.49 20.54
C MET A 143 -2.78 4.79 19.74
N ALA A 144 -3.89 5.09 19.07
CA ALA A 144 -4.16 6.38 18.46
C ALA A 144 -4.98 7.23 19.43
N SER A 145 -4.52 8.43 19.76
CA SER A 145 -5.17 9.27 20.77
C SER A 145 -5.17 10.75 20.41
N ALA A 146 -6.28 11.43 20.70
CA ALA A 146 -6.36 12.88 20.76
C ALA A 146 -7.37 13.30 21.86
N GLY A 147 -8.62 13.60 21.52
CA GLY A 147 -9.71 13.81 22.47
C GLY A 147 -10.25 12.53 23.10
N TYR A 148 -10.08 11.39 22.42
CA TYR A 148 -10.24 10.04 22.97
C TYR A 148 -9.20 9.11 22.35
N SER A 149 -9.10 7.88 22.85
CA SER A 149 -8.15 6.88 22.36
C SER A 149 -8.84 5.66 21.75
N VAL A 150 -8.19 5.09 20.73
CA VAL A 150 -8.49 3.78 20.16
C VAL A 150 -7.18 3.00 20.10
N THR A 151 -7.19 1.79 20.66
CA THR A 151 -6.04 0.89 20.61
C THR A 151 -6.40 -0.29 19.73
N GLN A 152 -5.55 -0.59 18.75
CA GLN A 152 -5.71 -1.77 17.91
C GLN A 152 -4.38 -2.26 17.37
N ARG A 153 -4.41 -3.49 16.85
CA ARG A 153 -3.24 -4.14 16.25
C ARG A 153 -3.03 -3.69 14.82
N TRP A 154 -1.89 -3.06 14.55
CA TRP A 154 -1.46 -2.68 13.22
C TRP A 154 -0.57 -3.77 12.62
N LEU A 155 -0.63 -3.95 11.31
CA LEU A 155 0.16 -4.94 10.58
C LEU A 155 1.21 -4.25 9.71
N SER A 156 2.43 -4.78 9.73
CA SER A 156 3.47 -4.37 8.81
C SER A 156 3.21 -4.94 7.41
N ASP A 157 3.67 -4.25 6.38
CA ASP A 157 3.73 -4.79 5.03
C ASP A 157 4.93 -5.76 4.86
N ASP A 158 5.07 -6.31 3.67
CA ASP A 158 6.17 -7.20 3.30
C ASP A 158 7.53 -6.50 3.30
N THR A 159 7.56 -5.18 3.07
CA THR A 159 8.81 -4.40 3.08
C THR A 159 9.23 -3.93 4.47
N GLY A 160 8.33 -4.00 5.47
CA GLY A 160 8.57 -3.48 6.81
C GLY A 160 8.47 -1.97 6.93
N ASN A 161 8.16 -1.24 5.85
CA ASN A 161 8.13 0.22 5.84
C ASN A 161 6.73 0.82 6.07
N ILE A 162 5.68 0.01 6.12
CA ILE A 162 4.31 0.50 6.27
C ILE A 162 3.60 -0.26 7.39
N MET A 163 3.19 0.46 8.44
CA MET A 163 2.30 -0.06 9.47
C MET A 163 0.86 0.34 9.14
N ARG A 164 -0.06 -0.64 9.05
CA ARG A 164 -1.46 -0.43 8.63
C ARG A 164 -2.43 -0.68 9.77
N ALA A 165 -3.35 0.26 10.00
CA ALA A 165 -4.41 0.13 11.00
C ALA A 165 -5.60 -0.75 10.55
N GLY A 166 -5.48 -1.43 9.41
CA GLY A 166 -6.58 -2.11 8.73
C GLY A 166 -7.23 -1.25 7.64
N ARG A 167 -8.40 -1.66 7.18
CA ARG A 167 -9.15 -1.04 6.06
C ARG A 167 -10.63 -0.92 6.41
N GLY A 168 -11.29 0.14 5.96
CA GLY A 168 -12.70 0.39 6.27
C GLY A 168 -12.88 0.83 7.72
N ILE A 169 -13.81 0.19 8.45
CA ILE A 169 -14.19 0.58 9.83
C ILE A 169 -12.97 0.71 10.77
N PRO A 170 -12.03 -0.26 10.86
CA PRO A 170 -10.82 -0.11 11.68
C PRO A 170 -9.99 1.15 11.38
N ALA A 171 -9.86 1.51 10.10
CA ALA A 171 -9.16 2.72 9.68
C ALA A 171 -9.96 3.98 10.04
N ILE A 172 -11.28 3.94 9.84
CA ILE A 172 -12.20 5.03 10.17
C ILE A 172 -12.16 5.35 11.67
N ASP A 173 -12.12 4.35 12.54
CA ASP A 173 -12.08 4.55 13.99
C ASP A 173 -10.80 5.28 14.41
N VAL A 174 -9.65 4.96 13.80
CA VAL A 174 -8.41 5.71 14.00
C VAL A 174 -8.52 7.14 13.48
N MET A 175 -9.02 7.34 12.27
CA MET A 175 -9.19 8.71 11.73
C MET A 175 -10.10 9.56 12.63
N LYS A 176 -11.20 8.98 13.14
CA LYS A 176 -12.11 9.66 14.07
C LYS A 176 -11.43 9.99 15.40
N ALA A 177 -10.59 9.10 15.92
CA ALA A 177 -9.83 9.36 17.15
C ALA A 177 -8.85 10.50 16.93
N LEU A 178 -8.07 10.48 15.84
CA LEU A 178 -7.06 11.48 15.56
C LEU A 178 -7.65 12.87 15.26
N MET A 179 -8.81 12.96 14.59
CA MET A 179 -9.48 14.25 14.32
C MET A 179 -10.26 14.83 15.51
N SER A 180 -10.22 14.18 16.68
CA SER A 180 -10.98 14.60 17.86
C SER A 180 -10.28 15.69 18.68
N GLY A 181 -9.02 16.02 18.38
CA GLY A 181 -8.26 17.09 19.03
C GLY A 181 -7.35 17.84 18.04
N GLN A 182 -6.63 18.86 18.53
CA GLN A 182 -5.72 19.64 17.70
C GLN A 182 -4.35 19.00 17.53
N ARG A 183 -3.93 18.16 18.48
CA ARG A 183 -2.75 17.29 18.35
C ARG A 183 -3.17 15.86 18.61
N ALA A 184 -2.64 14.97 17.80
CA ALA A 184 -2.88 13.55 17.93
C ALA A 184 -1.58 12.79 18.11
N VAL A 185 -1.64 11.70 18.87
CA VAL A 185 -0.48 10.91 19.25
C VAL A 185 -0.70 9.45 18.88
N LEU A 186 0.27 8.86 18.19
CA LEU A 186 0.40 7.42 18.00
C LEU A 186 1.44 6.88 18.98
N ARG A 187 1.06 5.93 19.81
CA ARG A 187 1.94 5.30 20.80
C ARG A 187 2.00 3.79 20.60
N SER A 188 3.20 3.22 20.72
CA SER A 188 3.44 1.78 20.66
C SER A 188 4.75 1.43 21.36
N ASP A 189 4.88 0.18 21.81
CA ASP A 189 6.14 -0.37 22.31
C ASP A 189 7.12 -0.70 21.17
N LEU A 190 6.66 -0.67 19.91
CA LEU A 190 7.53 -0.75 18.75
C LEU A 190 8.39 0.52 18.66
N GLU A 191 9.72 0.38 18.72
CA GLU A 191 10.68 1.49 18.70
C GLU A 191 10.47 2.45 17.51
N ALA A 192 10.18 1.90 16.32
CA ALA A 192 9.92 2.68 15.10
C ALA A 192 8.70 3.61 15.20
N ILE A 193 7.82 3.39 16.17
CA ILE A 193 6.66 4.25 16.46
C ILE A 193 6.92 5.01 17.75
N GLY A 194 7.13 4.31 18.87
CA GLY A 194 7.37 4.92 20.19
C GLY A 194 6.25 5.88 20.61
N ASN A 195 6.42 7.17 20.31
CA ASN A 195 5.49 8.24 20.62
C ASN A 195 5.50 9.33 19.53
N LEU A 196 4.72 9.14 18.46
CA LEU A 196 4.66 10.08 17.33
C LEU A 196 3.55 11.10 17.54
N THR A 197 3.86 12.38 17.44
CA THR A 197 2.87 13.46 17.51
C THR A 197 2.60 14.03 16.13
N PHE A 198 1.32 14.28 15.82
CA PHE A 198 0.87 14.88 14.56
C PHE A 198 0.06 16.14 14.84
N ASP A 199 0.24 17.15 13.98
CA ASP A 199 -0.63 18.32 13.96
C ASP A 199 -1.94 17.98 13.23
N THR A 200 -3.04 18.11 13.96
CA THR A 200 -4.39 17.75 13.54
C THR A 200 -5.37 18.91 13.70
N ALA A 201 -4.87 20.14 13.91
CA ALA A 201 -5.68 21.32 14.19
C ALA A 201 -6.82 21.52 13.17
N ASP A 202 -6.50 21.39 11.89
CA ASP A 202 -7.46 21.59 10.78
C ASP A 202 -8.04 20.28 10.23
N LEU A 203 -7.66 19.12 10.79
CA LEU A 203 -7.96 17.81 10.21
C LEU A 203 -9.48 17.57 10.10
N ARG A 204 -10.26 18.00 11.09
CA ARG A 204 -11.72 17.84 11.10
C ARG A 204 -12.38 18.48 9.87
N GLU A 205 -11.85 19.61 9.43
CA GLU A 205 -12.37 20.37 8.29
C GLU A 205 -11.77 19.84 6.98
N SER A 206 -10.46 19.63 6.92
CA SER A 206 -9.76 19.24 5.69
C SER A 206 -10.04 17.81 5.24
N ILE A 207 -10.47 16.90 6.13
CA ILE A 207 -10.82 15.51 5.78
C ILE A 207 -12.20 15.35 5.13
N LYS A 208 -13.05 16.39 5.15
CA LYS A 208 -14.44 16.32 4.64
C LYS A 208 -14.56 15.76 3.21
N PRO A 209 -13.74 16.16 2.22
CA PRO A 209 -13.80 15.59 0.88
C PRO A 209 -13.54 14.08 0.86
N MET A 210 -12.58 13.60 1.66
CA MET A 210 -12.27 12.16 1.74
C MET A 210 -13.43 11.38 2.36
N ARG A 211 -14.05 11.91 3.42
CA ARG A 211 -15.23 11.32 4.07
C ARG A 211 -16.41 11.21 3.11
N GLN A 212 -16.63 12.21 2.27
CA GLN A 212 -17.65 12.16 1.22
C GLN A 212 -17.36 11.08 0.18
N THR A 213 -16.11 10.98 -0.29
CA THR A 213 -15.70 9.95 -1.25
C THR A 213 -15.86 8.54 -0.69
N CYS A 214 -15.43 8.32 0.57
CA CYS A 214 -15.49 7.02 1.23
C CYS A 214 -16.78 6.72 2.01
N ARG A 215 -17.72 7.67 2.06
CA ARG A 215 -19.07 7.56 2.64
C ARG A 215 -19.12 7.24 4.15
N TRP A 216 -18.47 8.03 5.00
CA TRP A 216 -18.55 7.89 6.46
C TRP A 216 -18.39 9.22 7.24
#